data_AF-A0A452H3W8-F1
#
_entry.id   AF-A0A452H3W8-F1
#
_cell.length_a   1.000
_cell.length_b   1.000
_cell.length_c   1.000
_cell.angle_alpha   90.00
_cell.angle_beta   90.00
_cell.angle_gamma   90.00
#
_symmetry.space_group_name_H-M   'P 1'
#
loop_
_entity.id
_entity.type
_entity.pdbx_description
1 polymer ?
#
loop_
_entity_poly.entity_id
_entity_poly.type
_entity_poly.pdbx_seq_one_letter_code
_entity_poly.pdbx_strand_id
1 'polypeptide(L)'
;MHRYGQRCPPSVPLQRGNRSPHPYIGGWLRPEGRSIPQWRYHEEGGHRGARATQYAALRQGTALPLSACRTARAGCPICSRLAPIALPEPAGRIHRAMGPCQDWQVDYIGPLPPERR
;
A
#
# COMPACT_ATOMS: atom_id res chain seq x y z
N MET A 1 5.79 -12.72 51.76
CA MET A 1 5.31 -12.16 50.48
C MET A 1 5.88 -10.75 50.33
N HIS A 2 7.00 -10.59 49.62
CA HIS A 2 7.63 -9.29 49.37
C HIS A 2 7.65 -9.01 47.87
N ARG A 3 7.01 -7.90 47.47
CA ARG A 3 7.01 -7.38 46.10
C ARG A 3 8.38 -6.76 45.80
N TYR A 4 9.11 -7.34 44.85
CA TYR A 4 10.25 -6.66 44.24
C TYR A 4 9.74 -5.62 43.25
N GLY A 5 9.90 -4.34 43.60
CA GLY A 5 9.75 -3.22 42.66
C GLY A 5 10.96 -3.19 41.72
N GLN A 6 10.70 -3.35 40.42
CA GLN A 6 11.72 -3.15 39.40
C GLN A 6 11.99 -1.64 39.26
N ARG A 7 13.21 -1.24 39.59
CA ARG A 7 13.72 0.12 39.37
C ARG A 7 14.09 0.28 37.90
N CYS A 8 13.61 1.34 37.25
CA CYS A 8 14.12 1.76 35.95
C CYS A 8 15.63 2.08 36.06
N PRO A 9 16.47 1.63 35.10
CA PRO A 9 17.86 2.08 35.06
C PRO A 9 17.94 3.57 34.66
N PRO A 10 18.94 4.32 35.17
CA PRO A 10 19.09 5.73 34.88
C PRO A 10 19.45 5.97 33.41
N SER A 11 18.84 7.00 32.85
CA SER A 11 19.00 7.51 31.49
C SER A 11 20.47 7.84 31.17
N VAL A 12 21.04 7.16 30.17
CA VAL A 12 22.34 7.55 29.60
C VAL A 12 22.16 8.90 28.88
N PRO A 13 23.00 9.92 29.13
CA PRO A 13 22.93 11.17 28.41
C PRO A 13 23.28 10.93 26.94
N LEU A 14 22.32 11.17 26.04
CA LEU A 14 22.55 11.17 24.61
C LEU A 14 23.48 12.36 24.30
N GLN A 15 24.77 12.08 24.10
CA GLN A 15 25.73 13.10 23.67
C GLN A 15 25.20 13.79 22.41
N ARG A 16 25.17 15.12 22.43
CA ARG A 16 24.91 15.96 21.25
C ARG A 16 26.02 15.72 20.22
N GLY A 17 25.83 14.72 19.38
CA GLY A 17 26.55 14.60 18.12
C GLY A 17 26.10 15.72 17.18
N ASN A 18 27.06 16.48 16.69
CA ASN A 18 26.91 17.55 15.70
C ASN A 18 25.96 17.13 14.56
N ARG A 19 24.80 17.80 14.48
CA ARG A 19 24.01 17.84 13.24
C ARG A 19 24.71 18.79 12.29
N SER A 20 25.57 18.24 11.43
CA SER A 20 25.98 18.95 10.21
C SER A 20 24.72 19.34 9.42
N PRO A 21 24.63 20.58 8.91
CA PRO A 21 23.43 21.06 8.27
C PRO A 21 23.23 20.30 6.96
N HIS A 22 22.06 19.67 6.86
CA HIS A 22 21.53 19.08 5.64
C HIS A 22 21.43 20.19 4.57
N PRO A 23 22.15 20.14 3.44
CA PRO A 23 21.84 21.01 2.33
C PRO A 23 20.68 20.37 1.58
N TYR A 24 19.47 20.79 1.92
CA TYR A 24 18.36 20.77 0.96
C TYR A 24 18.60 21.96 0.01
N ILE A 25 18.07 21.86 -1.21
CA ILE A 25 18.18 22.82 -2.32
C ILE A 25 19.42 22.62 -3.22
N GLY A 26 19.34 21.65 -4.14
CA GLY A 26 20.29 21.54 -5.25
C GLY A 26 20.06 20.33 -6.14
N GLY A 27 19.40 20.53 -7.28
CA GLY A 27 19.49 19.69 -8.49
C GLY A 27 18.97 18.25 -8.40
N TRP A 28 17.81 17.98 -8.97
CA TRP A 28 17.29 16.62 -9.22
C TRP A 28 18.01 15.92 -10.40
N LEU A 29 19.34 15.87 -10.37
CA LEU A 29 20.15 15.35 -11.47
C LEU A 29 21.22 14.40 -10.95
N ARG A 30 21.22 13.17 -11.48
CA ARG A 30 22.40 12.30 -11.47
C ARG A 30 23.53 12.96 -12.30
N PRO A 31 24.80 12.51 -12.19
CA PRO A 31 25.95 13.11 -12.90
C PRO A 31 25.93 13.02 -14.43
N GLU A 32 24.82 12.60 -15.02
CA GLU A 32 24.61 12.52 -16.45
C GLU A 32 23.21 13.09 -16.69
N GLY A 33 23.10 14.19 -17.44
CA GLY A 33 21.90 15.03 -17.59
C GLY A 33 20.68 14.38 -18.26
N ARG A 34 20.43 13.09 -18.02
CA ARG A 34 19.28 12.33 -18.49
C ARG A 34 18.38 11.99 -17.31
N SER A 35 17.26 12.69 -17.20
CA SER A 35 16.21 12.32 -16.26
C SER A 35 15.68 10.94 -16.64
N ILE A 36 15.88 9.93 -15.80
CA ILE A 36 15.21 8.64 -15.98
C ILE A 36 13.72 8.87 -15.77
N PRO A 37 12.86 8.54 -16.75
CA PRO A 37 11.42 8.74 -16.60
C PRO A 37 10.86 7.97 -15.41
N GLN A 38 9.98 8.58 -14.63
CA GLN A 38 9.37 7.97 -13.43
C GLN A 38 8.62 6.65 -13.74
N TRP A 39 8.10 6.48 -14.96
CA TRP A 39 7.43 5.25 -15.39
C TRP A 39 8.38 4.05 -15.37
N ARG A 40 9.67 4.26 -15.66
CA ARG A 40 10.66 3.19 -15.75
C ARG A 40 10.89 2.51 -14.39
N TYR A 41 11.00 3.29 -13.32
CA TYR A 41 11.09 2.77 -11.94
C TYR A 41 9.84 1.99 -11.51
N HIS A 42 8.67 2.39 -12.01
CA HIS A 42 7.43 1.71 -11.72
C HIS A 42 7.35 0.37 -12.47
N GLU A 43 7.65 0.36 -13.77
CA GLU A 43 7.56 -0.83 -14.63
C GLU A 43 8.67 -1.85 -14.36
N GLU A 44 9.94 -1.44 -14.41
CA GLU A 44 11.09 -2.32 -14.12
C GLU A 44 11.11 -2.76 -12.64
N GLY A 45 10.50 -1.96 -11.76
CA GLY A 45 10.31 -2.31 -10.37
C GLY A 45 9.27 -3.40 -10.12
N GLY A 46 8.52 -3.83 -11.13
CA GLY A 46 7.45 -4.84 -11.00
C GLY A 46 6.14 -4.25 -10.52
N HIS A 47 5.74 -3.09 -11.04
CA HIS A 47 4.44 -2.46 -10.78
C HIS A 47 4.13 -2.16 -9.30
N ARG A 48 5.18 -1.87 -8.51
CA ARG A 48 5.02 -1.58 -7.08
C ARG A 48 4.21 -0.31 -6.84
N GLY A 49 3.65 -0.20 -5.62
CA GLY A 49 2.97 1.00 -5.18
C GLY A 49 3.90 2.22 -5.12
N ALA A 50 3.33 3.43 -5.20
CA ALA A 50 4.08 4.68 -5.35
C ALA A 50 5.18 4.90 -4.29
N ARG A 51 4.95 4.53 -3.02
CA ARG A 51 5.98 4.62 -1.96
C ARG A 51 7.12 3.63 -2.17
N ALA A 52 6.81 2.41 -2.61
CA ALA A 52 7.83 1.40 -2.89
C ALA A 52 8.67 1.77 -4.11
N THR A 53 8.05 2.34 -5.15
CA THR A 53 8.77 2.92 -6.30
C THR A 53 9.67 4.08 -5.88
N GLN A 54 9.18 4.99 -5.03
CA GLN A 54 9.98 6.09 -4.50
C GLN A 54 11.20 5.58 -3.71
N TYR A 55 10.99 4.59 -2.84
CA TYR A 55 12.07 3.97 -2.06
C TYR A 55 13.09 3.25 -2.96
N ALA A 56 12.63 2.54 -3.98
CA ALA A 56 13.50 1.89 -4.96
C ALA A 56 14.37 2.89 -5.73
N ALA A 57 13.78 4.01 -6.17
CA ALA A 57 14.51 5.08 -6.83
C ALA A 57 15.57 5.72 -5.92
N LEU A 58 15.21 5.97 -4.66
CA LEU A 58 16.13 6.52 -3.66
C LEU A 58 17.33 5.58 -3.42
N ARG A 59 17.10 4.27 -3.34
CA ARG A 59 18.17 3.26 -3.22
C ARG A 59 19.12 3.24 -4.43
N GLN A 60 18.67 3.71 -5.59
CA GLN A 60 19.48 3.85 -6.80
C GLN A 60 20.05 5.28 -6.97
N GLY A 61 20.03 6.08 -5.91
CA GLY A 61 20.58 7.44 -5.92
C GLY A 61 19.72 8.45 -6.70
N THR A 62 18.47 8.13 -6.99
CA THR A 62 17.55 9.01 -7.72
C THR A 62 16.43 9.45 -6.79
N ALA A 63 16.39 10.75 -6.51
CA ALA A 63 15.33 11.31 -5.70
C ALA A 63 14.10 11.53 -6.59
N LEU A 64 13.07 10.69 -6.46
CA LEU A 64 11.79 10.88 -7.13
C LEU A 64 10.75 11.46 -6.17
N PRO A 65 9.99 12.50 -6.57
CA PRO A 65 8.89 12.99 -5.77
C PRO A 65 7.75 11.97 -5.77
N LEU A 66 7.09 11.80 -4.62
CA LEU A 66 5.98 10.85 -4.47
C LEU A 66 4.82 11.14 -5.45
N SER A 67 4.61 12.40 -5.81
CA SER A 67 3.64 12.80 -6.84
C SER A 67 3.96 12.19 -8.19
N ALA A 68 5.21 12.22 -8.65
CA ALA A 68 5.62 11.58 -9.90
C ALA A 68 5.44 10.06 -9.85
N CYS A 69 5.73 9.40 -8.72
CA CYS A 69 5.46 7.98 -8.55
C CYS A 69 3.95 7.65 -8.59
N ARG A 70 3.09 8.53 -8.05
CA ARG A 70 1.64 8.40 -8.16
C ARG A 70 1.17 8.55 -9.61
N THR A 71 1.69 9.54 -10.33
CA THR A 71 1.39 9.76 -11.75
C THR A 71 1.84 8.57 -12.60
N ALA A 72 3.04 8.04 -12.36
CA ALA A 72 3.55 6.85 -13.04
C ALA A 72 2.63 5.64 -12.85
N ARG A 73 2.17 5.39 -11.62
CA ARG A 73 1.24 4.29 -11.32
C ARG A 73 -0.14 4.54 -11.93
N ALA A 74 -0.66 5.76 -11.84
CA ALA A 74 -1.98 6.11 -12.36
C ALA A 74 -2.05 6.00 -13.89
N GLY A 75 -0.95 6.32 -14.59
CA GLY A 75 -0.84 6.18 -16.04
C GLY A 75 -0.50 4.75 -16.51
N CYS A 76 -0.23 3.80 -15.61
CA CYS A 76 0.15 2.45 -16.00
C CYS A 76 -1.09 1.61 -16.37
N PRO A 77 -1.21 1.13 -17.63
CA PRO A 77 -2.38 0.36 -18.07
C PRO A 77 -2.49 -1.01 -17.38
N ILE A 78 -1.37 -1.59 -16.93
CA ILE A 78 -1.34 -2.85 -16.19
C ILE A 78 -1.94 -2.64 -14.80
N CYS A 79 -1.47 -1.62 -14.07
CA CYS A 79 -2.01 -1.29 -12.77
C CYS A 79 -3.45 -0.83 -12.82
N SER A 80 -3.88 -0.16 -13.89
CA SER A 80 -5.28 0.23 -14.08
C SER A 80 -6.18 -0.99 -14.28
N ARG A 81 -5.76 -1.98 -15.08
CA ARG A 81 -6.50 -3.23 -15.27
C ARG A 81 -6.55 -4.12 -14.04
N LEU A 82 -5.47 -4.12 -13.25
CA LEU A 82 -5.39 -4.89 -12.00
C LEU A 82 -5.86 -4.10 -10.77
N ALA A 83 -6.25 -2.83 -10.94
CA ALA A 83 -6.74 -2.03 -9.84
C ALA A 83 -7.97 -2.73 -9.27
N PRO A 84 -8.07 -2.86 -7.93
CA PRO A 84 -9.30 -3.32 -7.32
C PRO A 84 -10.46 -2.47 -7.86
N ILE A 85 -11.46 -3.13 -8.44
CA ILE A 85 -12.69 -2.48 -8.82
C ILE A 85 -13.26 -1.93 -7.52
N ALA A 86 -13.54 -0.62 -7.49
CA ALA A 86 -14.25 -0.03 -6.37
C ALA A 86 -15.54 -0.83 -6.18
N LEU A 87 -15.75 -1.37 -4.99
CA LEU A 87 -17.00 -2.05 -4.71
C LEU A 87 -18.13 -1.04 -4.94
N PRO A 88 -19.21 -1.45 -5.62
CA PRO A 88 -20.35 -0.57 -5.77
C PRO A 88 -20.85 -0.17 -4.38
N GLU A 89 -21.34 1.06 -4.27
CA GLU A 89 -22.10 1.46 -3.08
C GLU A 89 -23.23 0.44 -2.85
N PRO A 90 -23.52 0.06 -1.59
CA PRO A 90 -24.57 -0.92 -1.30
C PRO A 90 -25.88 -0.51 -1.96
N ALA A 91 -26.39 -1.35 -2.88
CA ALA A 91 -27.54 -1.03 -3.74
C ALA A 91 -28.88 -0.97 -3.00
N GLY A 92 -28.90 -1.16 -1.67
CA GLY A 92 -30.10 -1.06 -0.86
C GLY A 92 -30.08 -2.00 0.34
N ARG A 93 -31.28 -2.27 0.88
CA ARG A 93 -31.51 -3.23 1.96
C ARG A 93 -32.16 -4.49 1.39
N ILE A 94 -31.77 -5.64 1.92
CA ILE A 94 -32.44 -6.92 1.62
C ILE A 94 -33.87 -6.83 2.15
N HIS A 95 -34.84 -7.16 1.29
CA HIS A 95 -36.25 -7.21 1.66
C HIS A 95 -36.48 -8.19 2.81
N ARG A 96 -37.39 -7.84 3.73
CA ARG A 96 -37.81 -8.71 4.83
C ARG A 96 -39.33 -8.78 4.86
N ALA A 97 -39.83 -10.01 4.83
CA ALA A 97 -41.23 -10.30 5.09
C ALA A 97 -41.67 -9.76 6.46
N MET A 98 -42.94 -9.36 6.54
CA MET A 98 -43.57 -8.85 7.76
C MET A 98 -44.13 -9.96 8.65
N GLY A 99 -44.28 -11.17 8.11
CA GLY A 99 -44.79 -12.34 8.81
C GLY A 99 -44.17 -13.64 8.27
N PRO A 100 -44.39 -14.76 8.97
CA PRO A 100 -43.89 -16.05 8.54
C PRO A 100 -44.46 -16.47 7.19
N CYS A 101 -43.69 -17.24 6.43
CA CYS A 101 -44.10 -17.87 5.17
C CYS A 101 -44.55 -16.92 4.04
N GLN A 102 -44.22 -15.63 4.09
CA GLN A 102 -44.55 -14.68 3.02
C GLN A 102 -43.57 -14.75 1.86
N ASP A 103 -42.27 -14.73 2.17
CA ASP A 103 -41.20 -14.73 1.17
C ASP A 103 -40.15 -15.81 1.48
N TRP A 104 -39.70 -16.51 0.44
CA TRP A 104 -38.69 -17.55 0.52
C TRP A 104 -37.56 -17.26 -0.47
N GLN A 105 -36.33 -17.20 0.02
CA GLN A 105 -35.13 -17.24 -0.82
C GLN A 105 -34.68 -18.69 -0.93
N VAL A 106 -34.78 -19.26 -2.13
CA VAL A 106 -34.39 -20.64 -2.41
C VAL A 106 -33.28 -20.60 -3.45
N ASP A 107 -32.14 -21.22 -3.15
CA ASP A 107 -31.03 -21.37 -4.07
C ASP A 107 -30.48 -22.80 -4.00
N TYR A 108 -29.89 -23.27 -5.10
CA TYR A 108 -29.31 -24.60 -5.19
C TYR A 108 -27.84 -24.57 -4.75
N ILE A 109 -27.43 -25.54 -3.95
CA ILE A 109 -26.03 -25.76 -3.62
C ILE A 109 -25.50 -26.91 -4.48
N GLY A 110 -24.44 -26.68 -5.26
CA GLY A 110 -23.87 -27.76 -6.07
C GLY A 110 -22.66 -27.39 -6.94
N PRO A 111 -22.08 -28.40 -7.63
CA PRO A 111 -22.53 -29.80 -7.67
C PRO A 111 -22.22 -30.56 -6.37
N LEU A 112 -23.15 -31.42 -5.94
CA LEU A 112 -22.90 -32.34 -4.82
C LEU A 112 -21.97 -33.47 -5.28
N PRO A 113 -21.13 -34.03 -4.39
CA PRO A 113 -20.33 -35.20 -4.71
C PRO A 113 -21.20 -36.36 -5.19
N PRO A 114 -20.73 -37.17 -6.16
CA PRO A 114 -21.45 -38.37 -6.56
C PRO A 114 -21.57 -39.33 -5.37
N GLU A 115 -22.74 -39.95 -5.25
CA GLU A 115 -23.00 -40.98 -4.23
C GLU A 115 -22.01 -42.13 -4.41
N ARG A 116 -21.32 -42.52 -3.34
CA ARG A 116 -20.47 -43.72 -3.34
C ARG A 116 -21.41 -44.93 -3.25
N ARG A 117 -21.56 -45.68 -4.34
CA ARG A 117 -22.23 -46.99 -4.35
C ARG A 117 -21.34 -48.07 -3.76
#